data_AF-A0A356AYQ9-F1
#
_entry.id   AF-A0A356AYQ9-F1
#
_cell.length_a   1.000
_cell.length_b   1.000
_cell.length_c   1.000
_cell.angle_alpha   90.00
_cell.angle_beta   90.00
_cell.angle_gamma   90.00
#
_symmetry.space_group_name_H-M   'P 1'
#
loop_
_entity.id
_entity.type
_entity.pdbx_description
1 polymer ?
#
loop_
_entity_poly.entity_id
_entity_poly.type
_entity_poly.pdbx_seq_one_letter_code
_entity_poly.pdbx_strand_id
1 'polypeptide(L)' 'TGNLDSKTGSEILDLLKLSNQMYNQTLLVITHDERIAMQADRIISIEDGRIQKDEVIRS' A
#
# COMPACT_ATOMS: atom_id res chain seq x y z
N THR A 1 -7.01 6.92 -12.29
CA THR A 1 -7.11 8.34 -11.92
C THR A 1 -5.94 8.70 -11.02
N GLY A 2 -4.75 8.81 -11.63
CA GLY A 2 -3.47 9.04 -10.95
C GLY A 2 -3.15 10.52 -10.79
N ASN A 3 -3.96 11.24 -10.01
CA ASN A 3 -3.74 12.67 -9.73
C ASN A 3 -3.25 12.93 -8.29
N LEU A 4 -2.81 11.88 -7.60
CA LEU A 4 -2.06 12.02 -6.36
C LEU A 4 -0.60 12.13 -6.76
N ASP A 5 -0.12 13.37 -6.87
CA ASP A 5 1.31 13.66 -6.98
C ASP A 5 2.06 12.81 -5.96
N SER A 6 3.14 12.15 -6.40
CA SER A 6 3.91 11.17 -5.60
C SER A 6 4.21 11.63 -4.17
N LYS A 7 4.40 12.94 -3.99
CA LYS A 7 4.66 13.57 -2.70
C LYS A 7 3.42 13.61 -1.80
N THR A 8 2.30 14.11 -2.31
CA THR A 8 1.01 14.16 -1.61
C THR A 8 0.49 12.76 -1.29
N GLY A 9 0.71 11.80 -2.19
CA GLY A 9 0.36 10.40 -1.98
C GLY A 9 1.06 9.78 -0.78
N SER A 10 2.36 10.07 -0.60
CA SER A 10 3.13 9.59 0.56
C SER A 10 2.60 10.16 1.88
N GLU A 11 2.34 11.47 1.93
CA GLU A 11 1.85 12.14 3.15
C GLU A 11 0.49 11.58 3.59
N ILE A 12 -0.42 11.31 2.64
CA ILE A 12 -1.71 10.69 2.95
C ILE A 12 -1.53 9.26 3.46
N LEU A 13 -0.63 8.48 2.86
CA LEU A 13 -0.34 7.12 3.32
C LEU A 13 0.21 7.08 4.73
N ASP A 14 1.07 8.03 5.08
CA ASP A 14 1.61 8.14 6.45
C ASP A 14 0.49 8.40 7.46
N LEU A 15 -0.48 9.27 7.13
CA LEU A 15 -1.66 9.50 7.97
C LEU A 15 -2.55 8.26 8.07
N LEU A 16 -2.77 7.54 6.96
CA LEU A 16 -3.57 6.32 6.96
C LEU A 16 -2.91 5.20 7.77
N LYS A 17 -1.58 5.08 7.70
CA LYS A 17 -0.80 4.16 8.54
C LYS A 17 -0.90 4.50 10.02
N LEU A 18 -0.80 5.78 10.37
CA LEU A 18 -0.98 6.24 11.75
C LEU A 18 -2.37 5.87 12.28
N SER A 19 -3.42 6.11 11.48
CA SER A 19 -4.80 5.72 11.82
C SER A 19 -4.95 4.21 11.98
N ASN A 20 -4.36 3.43 11.07
CA ASN A 20 -4.35 1.97 11.14
C ASN A 20 -3.79 1.49 12.49
N GLN A 21 -2.62 2.01 12.88
CA GLN A 21 -1.96 1.65 14.14
C GLN A 21 -2.74 2.12 15.36
N MET A 22 -3.29 3.33 15.33
CA MET A 22 -4.04 3.91 16.45
C MET A 22 -5.35 3.18 16.72
N TYR A 23 -6.08 2.81 15.67
CA TYR A 23 -7.40 2.21 15.78
C TYR A 23 -7.41 0.71 15.51
N ASN A 24 -6.23 0.10 15.32
CA ASN A 24 -6.05 -1.32 15.04
C ASN A 24 -6.88 -1.80 13.84
N GLN A 25 -6.95 -0.96 12.80
CA GLN A 25 -7.73 -1.21 11.59
C GLN A 25 -6.93 -2.05 10.57
N THR A 26 -7.58 -2.53 9.52
CA THR A 26 -6.88 -3.12 8.36
C THR A 26 -6.86 -2.10 7.23
N LEU A 27 -5.70 -1.85 6.65
CA LEU A 27 -5.51 -0.93 5.54
C LEU A 27 -5.14 -1.73 4.27
N LEU A 28 -5.97 -1.62 3.24
CA LEU A 28 -5.71 -2.18 1.91
C LEU A 28 -5.44 -1.02 0.95
N VAL A 29 -4.29 -1.05 0.27
CA VAL A 29 -3.91 -0.03 -0.71
C VAL A 29 -3.70 -0.67 -2.07
N ILE A 30 -4.32 -0.09 -3.11
CA ILE A 30 -4.09 -0.47 -4.50
C ILE A 30 -3.24 0.61 -5.13
N THR A 31 -2.06 0.24 -5.63
CA THR A 31 -1.12 1.17 -6.25
C THR A 31 -0.37 0.50 -7.40
N HIS A 32 0.10 1.32 -8.34
CA HIS A 32 1.08 0.92 -9.35
C HIS A 32 2.49 1.46 -9.02
N ASP A 33 2.64 2.20 -7.91
CA ASP A 33 3.92 2.73 -7.44
C ASP A 33 4.58 1.73 -6.47
N GLU A 34 5.68 1.15 -6.91
CA GLU A 34 6.46 0.18 -6.12
C GLU A 34 6.95 0.77 -4.78
N ARG A 35 7.24 2.08 -4.72
CA ARG A 35 7.72 2.74 -3.49
C ARG A 35 6.66 2.74 -2.39
N ILE A 36 5.39 2.82 -2.78
CA ILE A 36 4.25 2.71 -1.87
C ILE A 36 4.02 1.25 -1.49
N ALA A 37 4.15 0.32 -2.45
CA ALA A 37 3.96 -1.11 -2.16
C ALA A 37 5.01 -1.64 -1.17
N MET A 38 6.28 -1.26 -1.33
CA MET A 38 7.41 -1.64 -0.46
C MET A 38 7.30 -1.18 0.98
N GLN A 39 6.33 -0.31 1.26
CA GLN A 39 6.04 0.24 2.57
C GLN A 39 4.97 -0.53 3.35
N ALA A 40 4.37 -1.56 2.76
CA ALA A 40 3.35 -2.41 3.36
C ALA A 40 3.94 -3.68 4.00
N ASP A 41 3.21 -4.28 4.95
CA ASP A 41 3.63 -5.53 5.60
C ASP A 41 3.52 -6.76 4.67
N ARG A 42 2.71 -6.66 3.62
CA ARG A 42 2.47 -7.71 2.62
C ARG A 42 2.12 -7.07 1.27
N ILE A 43 2.64 -7.66 0.20
CA ILE A 43 2.39 -7.24 -1.18
C ILE A 43 1.75 -8.40 -1.93
N ILE A 44 0.62 -8.13 -2.58
CA ILE A 44 -0.05 -9.08 -3.47
C ILE A 44 -0.05 -8.47 -4.87
N SER A 45 0.63 -9.13 -5.81
CA SER A 45 0.66 -8.72 -7.22
C SER A 45 -0.44 -9.45 -7.98
N ILE A 46 -1.25 -8.71 -8.72
CA ILE A 46 -2.35 -9.26 -9.54
C ILE A 46 -2.06 -8.95 -11.01
N GLU A 47 -2.16 -9.99 -11.85
CA GLU A 47 -2.02 -9.90 -13.30
C GLU A 47 -3.12 -10.77 -13.95
N ASP A 48 -3.81 -10.24 -14.97
CA ASP A 48 -4.93 -10.89 -15.65
C ASP A 48 -5.98 -11.53 -14.71
N GLY A 49 -6.29 -10.83 -13.61
CA GLY A 49 -7.27 -11.26 -12.61
C GLY A 49 -6.81 -12.41 -11.70
N ARG A 50 -5.52 -12.77 -11.76
CA ARG A 50 -4.92 -13.83 -10.93
C ARG A 50 -3.85 -13.26 -10.02
N ILE A 51 -3.70 -13.87 -8.85
CA ILE A 51 -2.58 -13.58 -7.96
C ILE A 51 -1.31 -14.17 -8.58
N GLN A 52 -0.39 -13.29 -8.95
CA GLN A 52 0.89 -13.68 -9.54
C GLN A 52 1.97 -13.84 -8.47
N LYS A 53 1.93 -13.02 -7.41
CA LYS A 53 2.85 -13.07 -6.28
C LYS A 53 2.15 -12.67 -4.98
N ASP A 54 2.67 -13.20 -3.89
CA ASP A 54 2.19 -12.98 -2.54
C ASP A 54 3.38 -12.98 -1.58
N GLU A 55 3.85 -11.79 -1.22
CA GLU A 55 5.11 -11.56 -0.53
C GLU A 55 4.86 -10.92 0.84
N VAL A 56 5.36 -11.54 1.89
CA VAL A 56 5.31 -10.97 3.24
C VAL A 56 6.58 -10.17 3.49
N ILE A 57 6.45 -8.84 3.55
CA ILE A 57 7.52 -7.89 3.80
C ILE A 57 7.51 -7.60 5.30
N ARG A 58 7.90 -8.57 6.13
CA ARG A 58 8.07 -8.30 7.57
C ARG A 58 9.26 -7.37 7.75
N SER A 59 9.00 -6.14 8.20
CA SER A 59 10.00 -5.22 8.77
C SER A 59 10.43 -5.67 10.16
#